data_AF-A0A2E2EKG6-F1
#
_entry.id   AF-A0A2E2EKG6-F1
#
_cell.length_a   1.000
_cell.length_b   1.000
_cell.length_c   1.000
_cell.angle_alpha   90.00
_cell.angle_beta   90.00
_cell.angle_gamma   90.00
#
_symmetry.space_group_name_H-M   'P 1'
#
loop_
_entity.id
_entity.type
_entity.pdbx_description
1 polymer ?
#
loop_
_entity_poly.entity_id
_entity_poly.type
_entity_poly.pdbx_seq_one_letter_code
_entity_poly.pdbx_strand_id
1 'polypeptide(L)' 'LRLVNLVGEVIFIENLEKFEGEYSHSFNLSEYSKGIYLLELDTDNGIINKKLILQ' A
#
# COMPACT_ATOMS: atom_id res chain seq x y z
N LEU A 1 4.60 -5.05 2.04
CA LEU A 1 3.91 -3.78 1.65
C LEU A 1 2.61 -4.14 0.95
N ARG A 2 1.48 -3.56 1.34
CA ARG A 2 0.18 -3.83 0.74
C ARG A 2 -0.59 -2.55 0.50
N LEU A 3 -1.32 -2.48 -0.61
CA LEU A 3 -2.34 -1.47 -0.85
C LEU A 3 -3.69 -2.17 -0.93
N VAL A 4 -4.61 -1.77 -0.06
CA VAL A 4 -5.96 -2.34 0.01
C VAL A 4 -7.03 -1.25 -0.11
N ASN A 5 -8.18 -1.56 -0.68
CA ASN A 5 -9.35 -0.66 -0.62
C ASN A 5 -10.17 -0.89 0.66
N LEU A 6 -11.20 -0.06 0.85
CA LEU A 6 -12.13 -0.15 1.99
C LEU A 6 -12.84 -1.49 2.17
N VAL A 7 -13.04 -2.27 1.10
CA VAL A 7 -13.68 -3.59 1.18
C VAL A 7 -12.68 -4.71 1.49
N GLY A 8 -11.39 -4.38 1.62
CA GLY A 8 -10.32 -5.33 1.94
C GLY A 8 -9.73 -6.03 0.73
N GLU A 9 -10.04 -5.58 -0.49
CA GLU A 9 -9.41 -6.09 -1.71
C GLU A 9 -7.95 -5.66 -1.75
N VAL A 10 -7.05 -6.61 -2.03
CA VAL A 10 -5.63 -6.35 -2.22
C VAL A 10 -5.38 -5.93 -3.65
N ILE A 11 -5.05 -4.66 -3.84
CA ILE A 11 -4.76 -4.06 -5.15
C ILE A 11 -3.28 -4.21 -5.50
N PHE A 12 -2.45 -4.23 -4.46
CA PHE A 12 -1.03 -4.45 -4.61
C PHE A 12 -0.46 -5.14 -3.38
N ILE A 13 0.48 -6.04 -3.61
CA ILE A 13 1.28 -6.67 -2.57
C ILE A 13 2.70 -6.86 -3.07
N GLU A 14 3.66 -6.48 -2.25
CA GLU A 14 5.07 -6.75 -2.48
C GLU A 14 5.76 -7.12 -1.17
N ASN A 15 6.59 -8.16 -1.23
CA ASN A 15 7.39 -8.65 -0.12
C ASN A 15 8.85 -8.31 -0.41
N LEU A 16 9.37 -7.34 0.33
CA LEU A 16 10.77 -6.93 0.23
C LEU A 16 11.60 -7.79 1.19
N GLU A 17 12.05 -8.95 0.73
CA GLU A 17 12.93 -9.81 1.51
C GLU A 17 14.37 -9.30 1.47
N LYS A 18 15.03 -9.18 2.63
CA LYS A 18 16.45 -8.82 2.77
C LYS A 18 16.80 -7.50 2.06
N PHE A 19 15.89 -6.53 2.10
CA PHE A 19 16.09 -5.23 1.49
C PHE A 19 16.76 -4.25 2.48
N GLU A 20 17.90 -3.69 2.09
CA GLU A 20 18.58 -2.62 2.81
C GLU A 20 18.72 -1.40 1.86
N GLY A 21 18.04 -0.30 2.17
CA GLY A 21 18.12 0.93 1.38
C GLY A 21 16.81 1.71 1.32
N GLU A 22 16.72 2.60 0.33
CA GLU A 22 15.50 3.36 0.03
C GLU A 22 14.69 2.65 -1.05
N TYR A 23 13.43 2.34 -0.75
CA TYR A 23 12.49 1.76 -1.69
C TYR A 23 11.52 2.84 -2.19
N SER A 24 11.32 2.89 -3.51
CA SER A 24 10.35 3.78 -4.16
C SER A 24 9.55 3.00 -5.19
N HIS A 25 8.22 3.15 -5.15
CA HIS A 25 7.31 2.55 -6.12
C HIS A 25 6.18 3.53 -6.42
N SER A 26 5.78 3.59 -7.69
CA SER A 26 4.72 4.47 -8.18
C SER A 26 3.50 3.65 -8.61
N PHE A 27 2.32 4.07 -8.19
CA PHE A 27 1.06 3.44 -8.55
C PHE A 27 0.23 4.42 -9.39
N ASN A 28 -0.27 3.96 -10.54
CA ASN A 28 -1.31 4.72 -11.24
C ASN A 28 -2.68 4.33 -10.69
N LEU A 29 -3.27 5.21 -9.88
CA LEU A 29 -4.59 4.98 -9.31
C LEU A 29 -5.75 5.37 -10.24
N SER A 30 -5.48 5.89 -11.45
CA SER A 30 -6.53 6.37 -12.35
C SER A 30 -7.50 5.28 -12.83
N GLU A 31 -7.08 4.02 -12.82
CA GLU A 31 -7.90 2.87 -13.22
C GLU A 31 -8.78 2.33 -12.09
N TYR A 32 -8.58 2.83 -10.86
CA TYR A 32 -9.31 2.38 -9.68
C TYR A 32 -10.44 3.34 -9.31
N SER A 33 -11.47 2.79 -8.69
CA SER A 33 -12.64 3.57 -8.28
C SER A 33 -12.27 4.62 -7.23
N LYS A 34 -12.92 5.78 -7.28
CA LYS A 34 -12.83 6.80 -6.22
C LYS A 34 -13.19 6.16 -4.87
N GLY A 35 -12.46 6.52 -3.82
CA GLY A 35 -12.66 5.90 -2.52
C GLY A 35 -11.46 6.03 -1.60
N ILE A 36 -11.52 5.28 -0.50
CA ILE A 36 -10.43 5.23 0.48
C ILE A 36 -9.62 3.96 0.27
N TYR A 37 -8.31 4.14 0.32
CA TYR A 37 -7.31 3.09 0.25
C TYR A 37 -6.43 3.14 1.49
N LEU A 38 -5.92 2.00 1.91
CA LEU A 38 -4.98 1.86 3.00
C LEU A 38 -3.68 1.26 2.46
N LEU A 39 -2.59 2.00 2.64
CA LEU A 39 -1.23 1.49 2.45
C LEU A 39 -0.77 0.92 3.80
N GLU A 40 -0.45 -0.37 3.81
CA GLU A 40 -0.02 -1.12 4.96
C GLU A 40 1.42 -1.58 4.78
N LEU A 41 2.27 -1.21 5.72
CA LEU A 41 3.69 -1.56 5.77
C LEU A 41 3.89 -2.43 6.99
N ASP A 42 4.08 -3.72 6.76
CA ASP A 42 4.50 -4.65 7.80
C ASP A 42 6.03 -4.55 7.90
N THR A 43 6.51 -4.13 9.07
CA THR A 43 7.94 -3.92 9.35
C THR A 43 8.30 -4.65 10.63
N ASP A 44 9.60 -4.87 10.86
CA ASP A 44 10.08 -5.52 12.09
C ASP A 44 9.68 -4.75 13.38
N ASN A 45 9.37 -3.46 13.26
CA ASN A 45 8.91 -2.61 14.36
C ASN A 45 7.38 -2.50 14.46
N GLY A 46 6.64 -3.29 13.69
CA GLY A 46 5.18 -3.33 13.65
C GLY A 46 4.59 -2.79 12.36
N ILE A 47 3.27 -2.61 12.38
CA ILE A 47 2.49 -2.26 11.20
C ILE A 47 2.29 -0.74 11.13
N ILE A 48 2.70 -0.13 10.02
CA ILE A 48 2.42 1.27 9.70
C ILE A 48 1.28 1.32 8.68
N ASN A 49 0.24 2.09 9.00
CA ASN A 49 -0.90 2.30 8.11
C ASN A 49 -1.00 3.76 7.66
N LYS A 50 -1.21 3.96 6.36
CA LYS A 50 -1.44 5.28 5.75
C LYS A 50 -2.74 5.25 4.96
N LYS A 51 -3.63 6.19 5.26
CA LYS A 51 -4.89 6.37 4.55
C LYS A 51 -4.69 7.28 3.34
N LEU A 52 -5.22 6.85 2.20
CA LEU A 52 -5.23 7.56 0.93
C LEU A 52 -6.69 7.78 0.52
N ILE A 53 -7.03 8.97 0.02
CA ILE A 53 -8.37 9.29 -0.48
C ILE A 53 -8.22 9.65 -1.95
N LEU A 54 -8.85 8.87 -2.82
CA LEU A 54 -8.91 9.09 -4.26
C LEU A 54 -10.24 9.77 -4.61
N GLN A 55 -10.18 10.93 -5.27
CA GLN A 55 -11.30 11.83 -5.54
C GLN A 55 -11.84 11.80 -6.96
#